data_AF-A0A958KNX8-F1
#
_entry.id   AF-A0A958KNX8-F1
#
_cell.length_a   1.000
_cell.length_b   1.000
_cell.length_c   1.000
_cell.angle_alpha   90.00
_cell.angle_beta   90.00
_cell.angle_gamma   90.00
#
_symmetry.space_group_name_H-M   'P 1'
#
loop_
_entity.id
_entity.type
_entity.pdbx_description
1 polymer ?
#
loop_
_entity_poly.entity_id
_entity_poly.type
_entity_poly.pdbx_seq_one_letter_code
_entity_poly.pdbx_strand_id
1 'polypeptide(L)'
;MKSDNLSSEQIPVQNESDMSEALRRLVRSGVMCRRQAIIYEVARSLLDRLRESDVDLAVVEEITHGDWERIESLSQLRATVGGRFQNLKKRWVKSGFPLREHRGDREGKAEIDEAGWVELSLWINKQGFETKLAADSEPWLLEVRKIPQKEEGN
;
A
#
# COMPACT_ATOMS: atom_id res chain seq x y z
N MET A 1 -33.58 -0.68 79.39
CA MET A 1 -33.37 -1.77 78.41
C MET A 1 -33.22 -1.11 77.05
N LYS A 2 -31.99 -1.06 76.52
CA LYS A 2 -31.69 -0.51 75.19
C LYS A 2 -31.69 -1.69 74.22
N SER A 3 -32.50 -1.62 73.18
CA SER A 3 -32.54 -2.62 72.11
C SER A 3 -31.48 -2.26 71.07
N ASP A 4 -30.60 -3.21 70.79
CA ASP A 4 -29.48 -3.09 69.88
C ASP A 4 -29.93 -2.93 68.42
N ASN A 5 -29.27 -2.00 67.75
CA ASN A 5 -29.34 -1.72 66.32
C ASN A 5 -28.57 -2.83 65.57
N LEU A 6 -29.26 -3.66 64.82
CA LEU A 6 -28.65 -4.51 63.78
C LEU A 6 -28.52 -3.70 62.50
N SER A 7 -27.36 -3.05 62.31
CA SER A 7 -26.94 -2.54 61.01
C SER A 7 -26.48 -3.71 60.16
N SER A 8 -27.35 -4.14 59.24
CA SER A 8 -26.99 -5.06 58.17
C SER A 8 -25.93 -4.42 57.27
N GLU A 9 -24.73 -5.00 57.28
CA GLU A 9 -23.63 -4.66 56.38
C GLU A 9 -24.08 -4.79 54.91
N GLN A 10 -24.06 -3.66 54.20
CA GLN A 10 -24.18 -3.62 52.76
C GLN A 10 -22.83 -4.04 52.14
N ILE A 11 -22.79 -5.22 51.52
CA ILE A 11 -21.63 -5.70 50.75
C ILE A 11 -21.48 -4.84 49.48
N PRO A 12 -20.27 -4.36 49.12
CA PRO A 12 -20.09 -3.37 48.06
C PRO A 12 -20.24 -3.99 46.65
N VAL A 13 -21.13 -3.40 45.85
CA VAL A 13 -21.50 -3.74 44.47
C VAL A 13 -20.38 -3.44 43.44
N GLN A 14 -19.25 -2.86 43.85
CA GLN A 14 -18.19 -2.38 42.95
C GLN A 14 -17.31 -3.49 42.35
N ASN A 15 -17.12 -4.62 43.05
CA ASN A 15 -16.18 -5.67 42.62
C ASN A 15 -16.58 -6.40 41.32
N GLU A 16 -17.86 -6.46 40.97
CA GLU A 16 -18.32 -7.18 39.78
C GLU A 16 -18.05 -6.40 38.48
N SER A 17 -18.04 -5.06 38.55
CA SER A 17 -17.82 -4.19 37.39
C SER A 17 -16.37 -4.27 36.91
N ASP A 18 -15.42 -4.19 37.84
CA ASP A 18 -13.98 -4.24 37.57
C ASP A 18 -13.54 -5.61 37.02
N MET A 19 -14.11 -6.69 37.56
CA MET A 19 -13.87 -8.05 37.07
C MET A 19 -14.44 -8.25 35.65
N SER A 20 -15.61 -7.69 35.36
CA SER A 20 -16.21 -7.73 34.02
C SER A 20 -15.34 -7.00 33.00
N GLU A 21 -14.76 -5.85 33.37
CA GLU A 21 -13.89 -5.10 32.48
C GLU A 21 -12.55 -5.82 32.23
N ALA A 22 -11.96 -6.42 33.28
CA ALA A 22 -10.76 -7.24 33.18
C ALA A 22 -10.97 -8.43 32.23
N LEU A 23 -12.10 -9.15 32.37
CA LEU A 23 -12.49 -10.24 31.48
C LEU A 23 -12.62 -9.77 30.03
N ARG A 24 -13.27 -8.62 29.77
CA ARG A 24 -13.39 -8.06 28.42
C ARG A 24 -12.04 -7.67 27.81
N ARG A 25 -11.07 -7.23 28.60
CA ARG A 25 -9.71 -6.92 28.12
C ARG A 25 -8.94 -8.20 27.78
N LEU A 26 -9.04 -9.23 28.61
CA LEU A 26 -8.44 -10.53 28.37
C LEU A 26 -8.99 -11.19 27.10
N VAL A 27 -10.31 -11.20 26.94
CA VAL A 27 -10.96 -11.75 25.73
C VAL A 27 -10.53 -10.99 24.48
N ARG A 28 -10.53 -9.65 24.51
CA ARG A 28 -10.05 -8.84 23.37
C ARG A 28 -8.60 -9.13 23.02
N SER A 29 -7.73 -9.24 24.01
CA SER A 29 -6.31 -9.56 23.81
C SER A 29 -6.14 -10.95 23.21
N GLY A 30 -6.86 -11.94 23.72
CA GLY A 30 -6.86 -13.31 23.17
C GLY A 30 -7.34 -13.37 21.71
N VAL A 31 -8.39 -12.62 21.36
CA VAL A 31 -8.88 -12.52 19.98
C VAL A 31 -7.85 -11.86 19.07
N MET A 32 -7.18 -10.79 19.51
CA MET A 32 -6.13 -10.14 18.72
C MET A 32 -4.92 -11.05 18.50
N CYS A 33 -4.45 -11.74 19.55
CA CYS A 33 -3.36 -12.72 19.43
C CYS A 33 -3.73 -13.85 18.46
N ARG A 34 -4.96 -14.38 18.56
CA ARG A 34 -5.44 -15.41 17.62
C ARG A 34 -5.47 -14.91 16.18
N ARG A 35 -5.94 -13.68 15.95
CA ARG A 35 -5.95 -13.07 14.61
C ARG A 35 -4.53 -12.92 14.06
N GLN A 36 -3.59 -12.43 14.88
CA GLN A 36 -2.19 -12.30 14.48
C GLN A 36 -1.55 -13.66 14.16
N ALA A 37 -1.82 -14.69 14.96
CA ALA A 37 -1.35 -16.04 14.69
C ALA A 37 -1.90 -16.58 13.36
N ILE A 38 -3.19 -16.38 13.07
CA ILE A 38 -3.79 -16.77 11.79
C ILE A 38 -3.12 -16.03 10.61
N ILE A 39 -2.94 -14.71 10.73
CA ILE A 39 -2.28 -13.92 9.68
C ILE A 39 -0.85 -14.42 9.44
N TYR A 40 -0.11 -14.70 10.51
CA TYR A 40 1.25 -15.22 10.42
C TYR A 40 1.28 -16.60 9.74
N GLU A 41 0.41 -17.53 10.14
CA GLU A 41 0.34 -18.86 9.52
C GLU A 41 -0.08 -18.79 8.05
N VAL A 42 -0.99 -17.90 7.68
CA VAL A 42 -1.38 -17.68 6.27
C VAL A 42 -0.20 -17.10 5.47
N ALA A 43 0.48 -16.09 6.00
CA ALA A 43 1.64 -15.48 5.34
C ALA A 43 2.77 -16.49 5.18
N ARG A 44 3.03 -17.28 6.22
CA ARG A 44 4.02 -18.36 6.20
C ARG A 44 3.66 -19.43 5.18
N SER A 45 2.43 -19.93 5.18
CA SER A 45 1.98 -20.94 4.21
C SER A 45 2.04 -20.42 2.77
N LEU A 46 1.77 -19.13 2.55
CA LEU A 46 1.92 -18.51 1.25
C LEU A 46 3.40 -18.45 0.83
N LEU A 47 4.30 -18.04 1.73
CA LEU A 47 5.74 -18.01 1.48
C LEU A 47 6.31 -19.41 1.21
N ASP A 48 5.89 -20.41 1.98
CA ASP A 48 6.32 -21.80 1.81
C ASP A 48 5.85 -22.32 0.44
N ARG A 49 4.61 -22.03 0.05
CA ARG A 49 4.11 -22.39 -1.30
C ARG A 49 4.85 -21.65 -2.41
N LEU A 50 5.16 -20.38 -2.23
CA LEU A 50 5.96 -19.59 -3.17
C LEU A 50 7.41 -20.09 -3.27
N ARG A 51 7.92 -20.77 -2.24
CA ARG A 51 9.26 -21.35 -2.19
C ARG A 51 9.31 -22.78 -2.75
N GLU A 52 8.23 -23.55 -2.58
CA GLU A 52 8.07 -24.89 -3.15
C GLU A 52 7.72 -24.86 -4.63
N SER A 53 6.96 -23.85 -5.05
CA SER A 53 6.93 -23.46 -6.44
C SER A 53 8.28 -22.86 -6.74
N ASP A 54 9.16 -23.57 -7.43
CA ASP A 54 10.36 -23.05 -8.06
C ASP A 54 9.95 -22.06 -9.19
N VAL A 55 9.14 -21.06 -8.83
CA VAL A 55 8.94 -19.84 -9.60
C VAL A 55 10.28 -19.16 -9.47
N ASP A 56 11.14 -19.55 -10.39
CA ASP A 56 12.44 -18.97 -10.65
C ASP A 56 12.26 -17.44 -10.51
N LEU A 57 12.71 -16.89 -9.39
CA LEU A 57 12.75 -15.43 -9.23
C LEU A 57 13.69 -14.83 -10.28
N ALA A 58 14.53 -15.65 -10.93
CA ALA A 58 15.29 -15.34 -12.13
C ALA A 58 14.40 -15.17 -13.39
N VAL A 59 13.26 -15.85 -13.51
CA VAL A 59 12.34 -15.72 -14.67
C VAL A 59 11.48 -14.46 -14.58
N VAL A 60 11.40 -13.80 -13.41
CA VAL A 60 10.85 -12.44 -13.33
C VAL A 60 11.84 -11.41 -13.90
N GLU A 61 13.15 -11.70 -13.93
CA GLU A 61 14.13 -10.80 -14.56
C GLU A 61 14.17 -10.93 -16.09
N GLU A 62 14.03 -12.14 -16.65
CA GLU A 62 14.31 -12.37 -18.09
C GLU A 62 13.14 -12.17 -19.08
N ILE A 63 11.89 -11.94 -18.64
CA ILE A 63 10.78 -11.66 -19.58
C ILE A 63 10.68 -10.17 -19.95
N THR A 64 11.60 -9.33 -19.47
CA THR A 64 11.49 -7.88 -19.61
C THR A 64 12.48 -7.24 -20.58
N HIS A 65 12.65 -7.85 -21.76
CA HIS A 65 13.27 -7.20 -22.92
C HIS A 65 12.36 -6.14 -23.58
N GLY A 66 11.84 -5.21 -22.78
CA GLY A 66 11.32 -3.95 -23.28
C GLY A 66 12.10 -2.83 -22.59
N ASP A 67 12.76 -1.99 -23.36
CA ASP A 67 13.51 -0.86 -22.83
C ASP A 67 12.58 0.02 -21.99
N TRP A 68 12.86 0.10 -20.69
CA TRP A 68 12.15 1.01 -19.80
C TRP A 68 12.42 2.44 -20.27
N GLU A 69 11.37 3.14 -20.70
CA GLU A 69 11.44 4.54 -21.09
C GLU A 69 11.44 5.41 -19.82
N ARG A 70 12.50 6.20 -19.66
CA ARG A 70 12.66 7.15 -18.57
C ARG A 70 11.77 8.36 -18.80
N ILE A 71 11.00 8.75 -17.79
CA ILE A 71 10.09 9.89 -17.83
C ILE A 71 10.54 10.96 -16.85
N GLU A 72 10.95 12.09 -17.40
CA GLU A 72 11.41 13.27 -16.65
C GLU A 72 10.31 14.33 -16.50
N SER A 73 9.27 14.25 -17.33
CA SER A 73 8.22 15.27 -17.36
C SER A 73 6.85 14.72 -17.75
N LEU A 74 5.81 15.47 -17.37
CA LEU A 74 4.43 15.23 -17.78
C LEU A 74 4.25 15.22 -19.30
N SER A 75 4.95 16.11 -20.01
CA SER A 75 4.91 16.19 -21.47
C SER A 75 5.43 14.91 -22.10
N GLN A 76 6.53 14.37 -21.57
CA GLN A 76 7.12 13.11 -22.00
C GLN A 76 6.19 11.93 -21.69
N LEU A 77 5.62 11.87 -20.48
CA LEU A 77 4.64 10.83 -20.13
C LEU A 77 3.45 10.82 -21.10
N ARG A 78 2.94 12.00 -21.44
CA ARG A 78 1.85 12.13 -22.42
C ARG A 78 2.27 11.66 -23.81
N ALA A 79 3.50 11.95 -24.23
CA ALA A 79 3.99 11.52 -25.54
C ALA A 79 4.08 9.99 -25.61
N THR A 80 4.51 9.33 -24.54
CA THR A 80 4.63 7.87 -24.47
C THR A 80 3.29 7.16 -24.28
N VAL A 81 2.51 7.54 -23.26
CA VAL A 81 1.29 6.83 -22.84
C VAL A 81 0.02 7.37 -23.51
N GLY A 82 0.07 8.60 -24.02
CA GLY A 82 -1.08 9.25 -24.68
C GLY A 82 -2.10 9.85 -23.70
N GLY A 83 -3.32 10.05 -24.19
CA GLY A 83 -4.46 10.52 -23.41
C GLY A 83 -4.66 12.04 -23.33
N ARG A 84 -5.76 12.45 -22.66
CA ARG A 84 -6.15 13.86 -22.53
C ARG A 84 -5.28 14.56 -21.49
N PHE A 85 -4.51 15.56 -21.93
CA PHE A 85 -3.55 16.30 -21.09
C PHE A 85 -4.14 16.80 -19.76
N GLN A 86 -5.35 17.36 -19.77
CA GLN A 86 -5.98 17.86 -18.54
C GLN A 86 -6.24 16.77 -17.49
N ASN A 87 -6.60 15.56 -17.93
CA ASN A 87 -6.82 14.44 -17.02
C ASN A 87 -5.50 13.92 -16.47
N LEU A 88 -4.49 13.80 -17.34
CA LEU A 88 -3.16 13.36 -16.94
C LEU A 88 -2.50 14.35 -15.97
N LYS A 89 -2.59 15.65 -16.27
CA LYS A 89 -2.10 16.74 -15.41
C LYS A 89 -2.70 16.66 -14.00
N LYS A 90 -4.01 16.41 -13.86
CA LYS A 90 -4.67 16.27 -12.56
C LYS A 90 -4.11 15.09 -11.77
N ARG A 91 -3.93 13.92 -12.42
CA ARG A 91 -3.37 12.72 -11.77
C ARG A 91 -1.90 12.90 -11.39
N TRP A 92 -1.13 13.53 -12.28
CA TRP A 92 0.28 13.86 -12.08
C TRP A 92 0.49 14.72 -10.84
N VAL A 93 -0.24 15.84 -10.73
CA VAL A 93 -0.19 16.73 -9.55
C VAL A 93 -0.66 16.01 -8.29
N LYS A 94 -1.74 15.22 -8.40
CA LYS A 94 -2.26 14.45 -7.26
C LYS A 94 -1.23 13.45 -6.72
N SER A 95 -0.37 12.90 -7.58
CA SER A 95 0.71 11.99 -7.18
C SER A 95 1.91 12.69 -6.54
N GLY A 96 1.88 14.02 -6.41
CA GLY A 96 2.99 14.80 -5.87
C GLY A 96 4.06 15.17 -6.91
N PHE A 97 3.86 14.85 -8.20
CA PHE A 97 4.86 15.15 -9.22
C PHE A 97 4.87 16.64 -9.63
N PRO A 98 6.06 17.21 -9.88
CA PRO A 98 6.22 18.62 -10.25
C PRO A 98 5.72 18.90 -11.67
N LEU A 99 5.08 20.06 -11.87
CA LEU A 99 4.60 20.49 -13.20
C LEU A 99 5.64 21.22 -14.04
N ARG A 100 6.69 21.77 -13.42
CA ARG A 100 7.73 22.52 -14.13
C ARG A 100 8.77 21.55 -14.67
N GLU A 101 9.14 21.73 -15.93
CA GLU A 101 10.33 21.12 -16.52
C GLU A 101 11.54 21.50 -15.67
N HIS A 102 12.16 20.54 -14.99
CA HIS A 102 13.32 20.77 -14.14
C HIS A 102 14.56 21.10 -15.01
N ARG A 103 14.63 22.32 -15.52
CA ARG A 103 15.91 22.99 -15.75
C ARG A 103 16.24 23.82 -14.50
N GLY A 104 16.93 23.18 -13.55
CA GLY A 104 17.76 23.90 -12.57
C GLY A 104 17.24 24.11 -11.15
N ASP A 105 15.97 23.85 -10.84
CA ASP A 105 15.46 23.97 -9.46
C ASP A 105 15.42 22.58 -8.80
N ARG A 106 16.47 22.20 -8.07
CA ARG A 106 16.55 20.95 -7.29
C ARG A 106 16.54 21.23 -5.78
N GLU A 107 15.56 21.97 -5.30
CA GLU A 107 15.44 22.24 -3.85
C GLU A 107 14.23 21.61 -3.16
N GLY A 108 13.38 20.87 -3.88
CA GLY A 108 12.31 20.10 -3.26
C GLY A 108 12.28 18.66 -3.77
N LYS A 109 12.59 17.69 -2.91
CA LYS A 109 12.19 16.30 -3.15
C LYS A 109 10.67 16.31 -3.38
N ALA A 110 10.21 15.74 -4.50
CA ALA A 110 8.78 15.55 -4.71
C ALA A 110 8.28 14.60 -3.62
N GLU A 111 7.50 15.10 -2.67
CA GLU A 111 6.83 14.25 -1.69
C GLU A 111 5.73 13.49 -2.41
N ILE A 112 6.00 12.23 -2.72
CA ILE A 112 5.07 11.38 -3.48
C ILE A 112 3.87 11.05 -2.59
N ASP A 113 2.68 11.41 -3.04
CA ASP A 113 1.44 10.96 -2.42
C ASP A 113 1.15 9.53 -2.90
N GLU A 114 1.21 8.55 -2.00
CA GLU A 114 0.98 7.13 -2.30
C GLU A 114 -0.38 6.91 -2.96
N ALA A 115 -1.44 7.59 -2.49
CA ALA A 115 -2.78 7.43 -3.04
C ALA A 115 -2.88 7.96 -4.48
N GLY A 116 -2.32 9.15 -4.72
CA GLY A 116 -2.19 9.72 -6.06
C GLY A 116 -1.37 8.85 -6.99
N TRP A 117 -0.22 8.33 -6.50
CA TRP A 117 0.66 7.43 -7.26
C TRP A 117 -0.06 6.15 -7.70
N VAL A 118 -0.80 5.50 -6.79
CA VAL A 118 -1.59 4.29 -7.13
C VAL A 118 -2.63 4.61 -8.21
N GLU A 119 -3.32 5.74 -8.12
CA GLU A 119 -4.30 6.13 -9.15
C GLU A 119 -3.67 6.44 -10.51
N LEU A 120 -2.47 7.03 -10.51
CA LEU A 120 -1.73 7.30 -11.74
C LEU A 120 -1.21 5.99 -12.36
N SER A 121 -0.61 5.12 -11.55
CA SER A 121 -0.04 3.86 -12.02
C SER A 121 -1.10 2.92 -12.60
N LEU A 122 -2.25 2.81 -11.94
CA LEU A 122 -3.40 2.08 -12.47
C LEU A 122 -3.94 2.68 -13.78
N TRP A 123 -3.92 4.01 -13.91
CA TRP A 123 -4.34 4.65 -15.15
C TRP A 123 -3.37 4.35 -16.29
N ILE A 124 -2.06 4.42 -16.05
CA ILE A 124 -1.00 4.06 -17.02
C ILE A 124 -1.12 2.59 -17.41
N ASN A 125 -1.35 1.69 -16.44
CA ASN A 125 -1.58 0.26 -16.67
C ASN A 125 -2.75 -0.01 -17.60
N LYS A 126 -3.88 0.70 -17.42
CA LYS A 126 -5.03 0.61 -18.33
C LYS A 126 -4.75 1.07 -19.76
N GLN A 127 -3.69 1.86 -19.99
CA GLN A 127 -3.24 2.23 -21.34
C GLN A 127 -2.32 1.17 -21.97
N GLY A 128 -2.07 0.05 -21.29
CA GLY A 128 -1.17 -1.01 -21.75
C GLY A 128 0.30 -0.75 -21.41
N PHE A 129 0.58 0.00 -20.33
CA PHE A 129 1.93 0.32 -19.89
C PHE A 129 2.15 -0.07 -18.43
N GLU A 130 3.27 -0.73 -18.14
CA GLU A 130 3.79 -0.83 -16.79
C GLU A 130 4.50 0.45 -16.38
N THR A 131 4.50 0.75 -15.09
CA THR A 131 5.13 1.94 -14.53
C THR A 131 5.73 1.64 -13.16
N LYS A 132 6.87 2.25 -12.88
CA LYS A 132 7.54 2.19 -11.58
C LYS A 132 8.22 3.52 -11.27
N LEU A 133 8.40 3.80 -10.00
CA LEU A 133 9.15 4.97 -9.55
C LEU A 133 10.64 4.78 -9.81
N ALA A 134 11.31 5.87 -10.16
CA ALA A 134 12.76 5.89 -10.21
C ALA A 134 13.34 5.78 -8.78
N ALA A 135 14.55 5.25 -8.66
CA ALA A 135 15.27 5.29 -7.38
C ALA A 135 15.64 6.75 -7.04
N ASP A 136 15.73 7.07 -5.75
CA ASP A 136 16.04 8.44 -5.26
C ASP A 136 17.36 9.03 -5.81
N SER A 137 18.27 8.18 -6.29
CA SER A 137 19.55 8.56 -6.88
C SER A 137 19.46 8.99 -8.35
N GLU A 138 18.34 8.73 -9.01
CA GLU A 138 18.22 8.90 -10.46
C GLU A 138 17.70 10.30 -10.85
N PRO A 139 18.09 10.80 -12.03
CA PRO A 139 17.66 12.13 -12.50
C PRO A 139 16.23 12.20 -13.06
N TRP A 140 15.56 11.05 -13.28
CA TRP A 140 14.18 10.98 -13.80
C TRP A 140 13.17 10.66 -12.70
N LEU A 141 11.87 10.83 -12.98
CA LEU A 141 10.80 10.69 -11.98
C LEU A 141 10.22 9.27 -11.95
N LEU A 142 9.98 8.70 -13.12
CA LEU A 142 9.40 7.36 -13.26
C LEU A 142 9.88 6.69 -14.53
N GLU A 143 9.69 5.39 -14.61
CA GLU A 143 9.98 4.58 -15.79
C GLU A 143 8.69 3.91 -16.26
N VAL A 144 8.46 3.90 -17.58
CA VAL A 144 7.33 3.21 -18.19
C VAL A 144 7.81 2.18 -19.21
N ARG A 145 7.06 1.10 -19.36
CA ARG A 145 7.31 0.10 -20.38
C ARG A 145 6.00 -0.36 -20.99
N LYS A 146 5.96 -0.56 -22.30
CA LYS A 146 4.78 -1.12 -22.96
C LYS A 146 4.60 -2.59 -22.57
N ILE A 147 3.39 -2.96 -22.19
CA ILE A 147 3.05 -4.35 -21.88
C ILE A 147 2.88 -5.09 -23.21
N PRO A 148 3.58 -6.21 -23.45
CA PRO A 148 3.35 -7.01 -24.64
C PRO A 148 1.89 -7.50 -24.61
N GLN A 149 1.09 -7.10 -25.60
CA GLN A 149 -0.25 -7.65 -25.75
C GLN A 149 -0.08 -9.12 -26.12
N LYS A 150 -0.44 -10.01 -25.21
CA LYS A 150 -0.55 -11.43 -25.51
C LYS A 150 -1.66 -11.53 -26.56
N GLU A 151 -1.28 -11.75 -27.82
CA GLU A 151 -2.26 -12.05 -28.86
C GLU A 151 -2.99 -13.32 -28.41
N GLU A 152 -4.21 -13.17 -27.90
CA GLU A 152 -5.12 -14.29 -27.74
C GLU A 152 -5.46 -14.75 -29.17
N GLY A 153 -4.71 -15.77 -29.60
CA GLY A 153 -4.93 -16.45 -30.88
C GLY A 153 -6.37 -16.92 -30.99
N ASN A 154 -7.00 -16.49 -32.08
CA ASN A 154 -8.32 -16.90 -32.53
C ASN A 154 -8.30 -18.33 -33.08
#